data_AF-A0A261GD48-F1
#
_entry.id   AF-A0A261GD48-F1
#
_cell.length_a   1.000
_cell.length_b   1.000
_cell.length_c   1.000
_cell.angle_alpha   90.00
_cell.angle_beta   90.00
_cell.angle_gamma   90.00
#
_symmetry.space_group_name_H-M   'P 1'
#
loop_
_entity.id
_entity.type
_entity.pdbx_description
1 polymer ?
#
loop_
_entity_poly.entity_id
_entity_poly.type
_entity_poly.pdbx_seq_one_letter_code
_entity_poly.pdbx_strand_id
1 'polypeptide(L)'
;MKGMIRFGAAAVAVMTLAGMSGCSQAADGGQTTADDVAGESRGKTSGGGASQNSGRDIGSGATGEKLANSLDEYIDMFISNQFEPASDYEKTVMERAKADGGVTAADYEDAWSTYKSCMLDKGYKEIVLIKYPNGIYEEAVHYSGTDSQEEKYDADQASCFGNVNIVAEIYAVQQGNGSLLSNRDEAIVDCLRRNDLVPKDYTAEQYARERADGELSYDAQDMGVRGCQAANNSFVGFADDPVEKLW
;
A
#
# COMPACT_ATOMS: atom_id res chain seq x y z
N MET A 1 -36.95 -9.51 -8.13
CA MET A 1 -36.49 -8.86 -6.90
C MET A 1 -35.41 -9.75 -6.30
N LYS A 2 -34.14 -9.49 -6.63
CA LYS A 2 -32.98 -10.24 -6.11
C LYS A 2 -32.15 -9.24 -5.30
N GLY A 3 -31.99 -9.53 -4.02
CA GLY A 3 -31.37 -8.64 -3.03
C GLY A 3 -29.89 -8.41 -3.30
N MET A 4 -29.50 -7.15 -3.24
CA MET A 4 -28.12 -6.68 -3.32
C MET A 4 -27.40 -7.04 -2.02
N ILE A 5 -26.26 -7.72 -2.13
CA ILE A 5 -25.32 -7.90 -1.03
C ILE A 5 -24.46 -6.64 -1.01
N ARG A 6 -24.58 -5.84 0.06
CA ARG A 6 -23.74 -4.67 0.31
C ARG A 6 -22.44 -5.13 0.97
N PHE A 7 -21.31 -4.95 0.28
CA PHE A 7 -19.99 -5.11 0.87
C PHE A 7 -19.55 -3.74 1.40
N GLY A 8 -19.54 -3.59 2.72
CA GLY A 8 -18.98 -2.41 3.37
C GLY A 8 -17.45 -2.44 3.24
N ALA A 9 -16.89 -1.43 2.60
CA ALA A 9 -15.46 -1.16 2.67
C ALA A 9 -15.12 -0.77 4.12
N ALA A 10 -14.39 -1.63 4.83
CA ALA A 10 -13.79 -1.26 6.11
C ALA A 10 -12.60 -0.33 5.82
N ALA A 11 -12.85 0.98 5.86
CA ALA A 11 -11.79 1.96 5.93
C ALA A 11 -11.15 1.86 7.32
N VAL A 12 -9.92 1.36 7.40
CA VAL A 12 -9.12 1.41 8.63
C VAL A 12 -8.66 2.85 8.81
N ALA A 13 -9.24 3.53 9.80
CA ALA A 13 -8.81 4.86 10.22
C ALA A 13 -7.49 4.76 11.00
N VAL A 14 -6.43 5.38 10.47
CA VAL A 14 -5.14 5.52 11.16
C VAL A 14 -5.31 6.55 12.28
N MET A 15 -5.25 6.11 13.54
CA MET A 15 -5.13 7.03 14.68
C MET A 15 -3.73 7.64 14.69
N THR A 16 -3.65 8.94 14.45
CA THR A 16 -2.43 9.72 14.67
C THR A 16 -2.15 9.85 16.17
N LEU A 17 -1.07 9.20 16.64
CA LEU A 17 -0.50 9.48 17.96
C LEU A 17 0.19 10.84 17.93
N ALA A 18 -0.54 11.89 18.27
CA ALA A 18 0.03 13.20 18.57
C ALA A 18 0.77 13.15 19.91
N GLY A 19 2.08 13.41 19.87
CA GLY A 19 2.92 13.55 21.06
C GLY A 19 2.40 14.65 21.99
N MET A 20 2.04 14.27 23.21
CA MET A 20 1.58 15.19 24.24
C MET A 20 2.77 15.80 25.01
N SER A 21 2.93 17.11 24.92
CA SER A 21 3.65 17.92 25.90
C SER A 21 2.67 18.80 26.69
N GLY A 22 2.49 18.48 27.98
CA GLY A 22 2.32 19.46 29.05
C GLY A 22 0.92 19.97 29.46
N CYS A 23 0.51 19.56 30.67
CA CYS A 23 -0.26 20.28 31.70
C CYS A 23 -1.82 20.36 31.66
N SER A 24 -2.43 19.45 32.43
CA SER A 24 -3.49 19.61 33.44
C SER A 24 -4.62 20.65 33.25
N GLN A 25 -5.88 20.20 33.10
CA GLN A 25 -6.94 20.35 34.12
C GLN A 25 -8.21 19.51 33.78
N ALA A 26 -8.93 19.12 34.83
CA ALA A 26 -10.04 18.17 34.83
C ALA A 26 -11.44 18.80 34.69
N ALA A 27 -12.39 17.98 34.19
CA ALA A 27 -13.86 17.94 34.34
C ALA A 27 -14.48 17.51 32.99
N ASP A 28 -15.54 16.72 32.83
CA ASP A 28 -16.41 15.87 33.65
C ASP A 28 -17.37 15.18 32.64
N GLY A 29 -17.85 13.98 32.97
CA GLY A 29 -19.10 13.34 32.52
C GLY A 29 -19.49 13.29 31.02
N GLY A 30 -19.53 12.07 30.46
CA GLY A 30 -20.21 11.82 29.18
C GLY A 30 -20.19 10.35 28.72
N GLN A 31 -20.90 9.48 29.44
CA GLN A 31 -21.04 8.05 29.16
C GLN A 31 -22.26 7.80 28.25
N THR A 32 -22.10 7.20 27.07
CA THR A 32 -23.13 6.43 26.33
C THR A 32 -22.42 5.45 25.37
N THR A 33 -22.21 4.22 25.82
CA THR A 33 -22.93 2.99 25.39
C THR A 33 -22.53 2.47 24.02
N ALA A 34 -21.68 1.44 24.08
CA ALA A 34 -21.42 0.48 23.02
C ALA A 34 -22.71 -0.29 22.68
N ASP A 35 -22.96 -0.47 21.38
CA ASP A 35 -23.83 -1.53 20.88
C ASP A 35 -22.97 -2.45 20.00
N ASP A 36 -22.54 -3.54 20.63
CA ASP A 36 -22.06 -4.76 19.98
C ASP A 36 -23.23 -5.44 19.26
N VAL A 37 -23.12 -5.68 17.96
CA VAL A 37 -23.93 -6.69 17.27
C VAL A 37 -23.01 -7.82 16.83
N ALA A 38 -23.05 -8.90 17.63
CA ALA A 38 -22.46 -10.18 17.32
C ALA A 38 -23.17 -10.86 16.14
N GLY A 39 -22.40 -11.42 15.21
CA GLY A 39 -22.88 -12.22 14.08
C GLY A 39 -21.77 -13.07 13.45
N GLU A 40 -21.67 -14.31 13.94
CA GLU A 40 -21.08 -15.53 13.36
C GLU A 40 -19.63 -15.58 12.82
N SER A 41 -18.87 -16.46 13.49
CA SER A 41 -17.53 -16.96 13.22
C SER A 41 -17.29 -17.43 11.77
N ARG A 42 -16.46 -16.66 11.06
CA ARG A 42 -15.44 -17.16 10.12
C ARG A 42 -14.16 -16.41 10.46
N GLY A 43 -13.03 -17.12 10.51
CA GLY A 43 -11.77 -16.64 11.10
C GLY A 43 -11.45 -15.19 10.76
N LYS A 44 -11.25 -14.36 11.78
CA LYS A 44 -10.78 -12.99 11.59
C LYS A 44 -9.43 -13.07 10.88
N THR A 45 -9.37 -12.54 9.68
CA THR A 45 -8.12 -12.15 9.02
C THR A 45 -7.75 -10.79 9.59
N SER A 46 -6.53 -10.65 10.10
CA SER A 46 -6.03 -9.31 10.40
C SER A 46 -5.78 -8.69 9.04
N GLY A 47 -6.11 -7.41 8.86
CA GLY A 47 -5.67 -6.72 7.66
C GLY A 47 -4.19 -6.99 7.51
N GLY A 48 -3.77 -7.47 6.33
CA GLY A 48 -2.36 -7.64 6.00
C GLY A 48 -1.66 -6.42 6.55
N GLY A 49 -0.69 -6.68 7.43
CA GLY A 49 0.00 -5.65 8.21
C GLY A 49 0.16 -4.49 7.28
N ALA A 50 -0.44 -3.34 7.67
CA ALA A 50 -0.59 -2.20 6.79
C ALA A 50 0.63 -2.17 5.88
N SER A 51 0.44 -2.16 4.56
CA SER A 51 1.52 -1.76 3.68
C SER A 51 1.89 -0.36 4.17
N GLN A 52 2.75 -0.33 5.19
CA GLN A 52 3.48 0.80 5.69
C GLN A 52 4.60 0.90 4.68
N ASN A 53 4.17 1.08 3.42
CA ASN A 53 4.98 1.80 2.50
C ASN A 53 5.19 3.15 3.20
N SER A 54 6.34 3.25 3.82
CA SER A 54 6.89 4.50 4.33
C SER A 54 7.17 5.47 3.16
N GLY A 55 6.88 5.06 1.92
CA GLY A 55 6.60 5.92 0.77
C GLY A 55 5.35 6.76 0.99
N ARG A 56 5.55 7.91 1.64
CA ARG A 56 4.91 9.23 1.45
C ARG A 56 3.57 9.23 0.73
N ASP A 57 2.62 9.99 1.30
CA ASP A 57 1.26 10.23 0.85
C ASP A 57 1.09 10.58 -0.66
N ILE A 58 1.28 9.60 -1.56
CA ILE A 58 0.60 9.58 -2.85
C ILE A 58 -0.88 9.45 -2.47
N GLY A 59 -1.58 10.59 -2.41
CA GLY A 59 -2.91 10.65 -1.81
C GLY A 59 -3.30 12.02 -1.23
N SER A 60 -2.33 12.87 -0.89
CA SER A 60 -2.60 14.21 -0.33
C SER A 60 -2.37 15.35 -1.32
N GLY A 61 -1.82 15.06 -2.50
CA GLY A 61 -1.54 16.05 -3.53
C GLY A 61 -2.80 16.65 -4.15
N ALA A 62 -2.72 17.91 -4.54
CA ALA A 62 -3.79 18.57 -5.29
C ALA A 62 -3.91 18.00 -6.70
N THR A 63 -5.09 18.06 -7.29
CA THR A 63 -5.36 17.70 -8.70
C THR A 63 -4.34 18.34 -9.63
N GLY A 64 -3.63 17.52 -10.42
CA GLY A 64 -2.63 17.95 -11.40
C GLY A 64 -1.23 18.22 -10.85
N GLU A 65 -1.00 18.11 -9.54
CA GLU A 65 0.33 18.22 -8.95
C GLU A 65 1.20 16.99 -9.26
N LYS A 66 2.52 17.20 -9.31
CA LYS A 66 3.51 16.18 -9.66
C LYS A 66 4.42 15.88 -8.47
N LEU A 67 4.80 14.61 -8.33
CA LEU A 67 5.81 14.15 -7.37
C LEU A 67 7.20 14.73 -7.69
N ALA A 68 7.53 14.82 -8.99
CA ALA A 68 8.74 15.43 -9.53
C ALA A 68 8.54 15.73 -11.03
N ASN A 69 9.46 16.46 -11.68
CA ASN A 69 9.37 16.71 -13.12
C ASN A 69 9.88 15.54 -13.97
N SER A 70 10.65 14.61 -13.37
CA SER A 70 11.12 13.38 -14.00
C SER A 70 11.36 12.28 -12.96
N LEU A 71 11.48 11.03 -13.45
CA LEU A 71 11.83 9.90 -12.59
C LEU A 71 13.22 10.08 -11.97
N ASP A 72 14.18 10.60 -12.73
CA ASP A 72 15.53 10.90 -12.22
C ASP A 72 15.49 11.92 -11.07
N GLU A 73 14.69 12.98 -11.21
CA GLU A 73 14.51 13.97 -10.14
C GLU A 73 13.83 13.33 -8.93
N TYR A 74 12.83 12.47 -9.15
CA TYR A 74 12.17 11.73 -8.06
C TYR A 74 13.16 10.84 -7.30
N ILE A 75 14.03 10.10 -8.01
CA ILE A 75 15.11 9.29 -7.41
C ILE A 75 16.10 10.18 -6.63
N ASP A 76 16.47 11.34 -7.17
CA ASP A 76 17.37 12.28 -6.50
C ASP A 76 16.83 12.78 -5.15
N MET A 77 15.51 12.90 -5.01
CA MET A 77 14.91 13.26 -3.73
C MET A 77 15.14 12.19 -2.65
N PHE A 78 15.19 10.90 -3.01
CA PHE A 78 15.56 9.82 -2.07
C PHE A 78 17.05 9.80 -1.77
N ILE A 79 17.91 9.93 -2.79
CA ILE A 79 19.38 9.94 -2.60
C ILE A 79 19.81 11.10 -1.69
N SER A 80 19.16 12.26 -1.82
CA SER A 80 19.44 13.45 -1.00
C SER A 80 18.85 13.39 0.42
N ASN A 81 18.20 12.28 0.80
CA ASN A 81 17.51 12.10 2.08
C ASN A 81 16.52 13.25 2.37
N GLN A 82 15.78 13.74 1.37
CA GLN A 82 14.73 14.75 1.59
C GLN A 82 13.57 14.23 2.43
N PHE A 83 13.57 12.93 2.72
CA PHE A 83 12.52 12.21 3.39
C PHE A 83 13.15 11.31 4.46
N GLU A 84 13.21 9.99 4.24
CA GLU A 84 13.90 9.05 5.12
C GLU A 84 15.30 8.70 4.58
N PRO A 85 16.29 8.47 5.46
CA PRO A 85 17.61 8.03 5.05
C PRO A 85 17.56 6.68 4.33
N ALA A 86 18.06 6.62 3.11
CA ALA A 86 18.22 5.36 2.39
C ALA A 86 19.32 4.49 3.01
N SER A 87 19.09 3.18 3.07
CA SER A 87 20.13 2.20 3.41
C SER A 87 21.24 2.18 2.35
N ASP A 88 22.39 1.60 2.68
CA ASP A 88 23.52 1.50 1.72
C ASP A 88 23.15 0.62 0.51
N TYR A 89 22.31 -0.40 0.73
CA TYR A 89 21.76 -1.21 -0.36
C TYR A 89 20.90 -0.34 -1.30
N GLU A 90 19.95 0.41 -0.77
CA GLU A 90 19.04 1.25 -1.57
C GLU A 90 19.78 2.34 -2.33
N LYS A 91 20.77 2.99 -1.72
CA LYS A 91 21.62 3.97 -2.42
C LYS A 91 22.32 3.35 -3.62
N THR A 92 22.89 2.16 -3.44
CA THR A 92 23.58 1.44 -4.51
C THR A 92 22.61 1.08 -5.64
N VAL A 93 21.40 0.63 -5.33
CA VAL A 93 20.37 0.33 -6.33
C VAL A 93 19.90 1.60 -7.05
N MET A 94 19.67 2.69 -6.34
CA MET A 94 19.23 3.96 -6.92
C MET A 94 20.28 4.57 -7.87
N GLU A 95 21.57 4.48 -7.53
CA GLU A 95 22.65 4.92 -8.43
C GLU A 95 22.66 4.13 -9.74
N ARG A 96 22.42 2.81 -9.70
CA ARG A 96 22.24 1.98 -10.91
C ARG A 96 20.96 2.37 -11.66
N ALA A 97 19.86 2.54 -10.95
CA ALA A 97 18.57 2.92 -11.54
C ALA A 97 18.68 4.21 -12.36
N LYS A 98 19.42 5.22 -11.89
CA LYS A 98 19.67 6.44 -12.67
C LYS A 98 20.45 6.19 -13.97
N ALA A 99 21.38 5.24 -13.97
CA ALA A 99 22.12 4.88 -15.18
C ALA A 99 21.25 4.10 -16.19
N ASP A 100 20.32 3.30 -15.69
CA ASP A 100 19.45 2.44 -16.49
C ASP A 100 18.11 3.10 -16.89
N GLY A 101 17.83 4.31 -16.38
CA GLY A 101 16.59 5.05 -16.63
C GLY A 101 15.41 4.60 -15.76
N GLY A 102 15.68 3.88 -14.67
CA GLY A 102 14.72 3.37 -13.71
C GLY A 102 15.23 2.11 -13.01
N VAL A 103 14.56 1.72 -11.92
CA VAL A 103 14.78 0.43 -11.25
C VAL A 103 14.45 -0.69 -12.22
N THR A 104 15.39 -1.60 -12.43
CA THR A 104 15.20 -2.76 -13.31
C THR A 104 14.32 -3.81 -12.62
N ALA A 105 13.69 -4.68 -13.41
CA ALA A 105 12.96 -5.83 -12.84
C ALA A 105 13.89 -6.73 -12.01
N ALA A 106 15.16 -6.86 -12.38
CA ALA A 106 16.12 -7.66 -11.63
C ALA A 106 16.42 -7.04 -10.25
N ASP A 107 16.66 -5.73 -10.18
CA ASP A 107 16.87 -5.04 -8.91
C ASP A 107 15.63 -5.11 -8.00
N TYR A 108 14.43 -5.03 -8.59
CA TYR A 108 13.18 -5.18 -7.85
C TYR A 108 12.99 -6.59 -7.28
N GLU A 109 13.25 -7.63 -8.07
CA GLU A 109 13.15 -9.03 -7.61
C GLU A 109 14.21 -9.32 -6.54
N ASP A 110 15.42 -8.77 -6.66
CA ASP A 110 16.48 -8.87 -5.65
C ASP A 110 16.09 -8.17 -4.34
N ALA A 111 15.43 -7.02 -4.40
CA ALA A 111 14.89 -6.30 -3.25
C ALA A 111 13.86 -7.17 -2.49
N TRP A 112 12.88 -7.75 -3.19
CA TRP A 112 11.91 -8.64 -2.56
C TRP A 112 12.51 -9.95 -2.05
N SER A 113 13.52 -10.50 -2.74
CA SER A 113 14.27 -11.65 -2.24
C SER A 113 15.00 -11.32 -0.93
N THR A 114 15.57 -10.11 -0.83
CA THR A 114 16.22 -9.61 0.40
C THR A 114 15.22 -9.49 1.55
N TYR A 115 14.04 -8.91 1.28
CA TYR A 115 12.94 -8.85 2.26
C TYR A 115 12.52 -10.24 2.77
N LYS A 116 12.20 -11.17 1.85
CA LYS A 116 11.79 -12.53 2.22
C LYS A 116 12.86 -13.26 3.03
N SER A 117 14.13 -13.11 2.66
CA SER A 117 15.25 -13.71 3.40
C SER A 117 15.35 -13.14 4.83
N CYS A 118 15.18 -11.83 4.99
CA CYS A 118 15.15 -11.21 6.31
C CYS A 118 14.00 -11.75 7.18
N MET A 119 12.79 -11.90 6.63
CA MET A 119 11.65 -12.47 7.36
C MET A 119 11.89 -13.93 7.75
N LEU A 120 12.52 -14.73 6.88
CA LEU A 120 12.94 -16.10 7.21
C LEU A 120 13.95 -16.13 8.37
N ASP A 121 14.94 -15.23 8.37
CA ASP A 121 15.95 -15.14 9.44
C ASP A 121 15.35 -14.71 10.79
N LYS A 122 14.23 -13.97 10.78
CA LYS A 122 13.42 -13.62 11.96
C LYS A 122 12.56 -14.78 12.48
N GLY A 123 12.54 -15.91 11.77
CA GLY A 123 11.83 -17.12 12.14
C GLY A 123 10.42 -17.27 11.56
N TYR A 124 10.04 -16.43 10.59
CA TYR A 124 8.79 -16.59 9.85
C TYR A 124 8.94 -17.68 8.77
N LYS A 125 7.81 -18.13 8.21
CA LYS A 125 7.83 -18.93 6.98
C LYS A 125 8.15 -18.04 5.79
N GLU A 126 8.31 -18.66 4.62
CA GLU A 126 8.43 -17.88 3.39
C GLU A 126 7.14 -17.06 3.20
N ILE A 127 7.30 -15.74 3.19
CA ILE A 127 6.23 -14.77 3.00
C ILE A 127 5.56 -14.98 1.63
N VAL A 128 4.24 -14.99 1.63
CA VAL A 128 3.44 -15.16 0.42
C VAL A 128 3.23 -13.81 -0.25
N LEU A 129 3.62 -13.70 -1.52
CA LEU A 129 3.45 -12.48 -2.31
C LEU A 129 2.37 -12.66 -3.39
N ILE A 130 1.53 -11.65 -3.55
CA ILE A 130 0.62 -11.49 -4.68
C ILE A 130 1.39 -10.80 -5.81
N LYS A 131 1.51 -11.46 -6.97
CA LYS A 131 2.14 -10.88 -8.18
C LYS A 131 1.08 -10.35 -9.13
N TYR A 132 1.12 -9.05 -9.40
CA TYR A 132 0.27 -8.40 -10.40
C TYR A 132 0.87 -8.46 -11.81
N PRO A 133 0.06 -8.34 -12.88
CA PRO A 133 0.53 -8.40 -14.27
C PRO A 133 1.55 -7.31 -14.64
N ASN A 134 1.54 -6.18 -13.95
CA ASN A 134 2.51 -5.09 -14.11
C ASN A 134 3.83 -5.34 -13.35
N GLY A 135 4.01 -6.51 -12.73
CA GLY A 135 5.23 -6.89 -12.03
C GLY A 135 5.27 -6.48 -10.56
N ILE A 136 4.28 -5.74 -10.06
CA ILE A 136 4.22 -5.31 -8.65
C ILE A 136 3.89 -6.49 -7.74
N TYR A 137 4.54 -6.51 -6.58
CA TYR A 137 4.28 -7.39 -5.47
C TYR A 137 3.60 -6.67 -4.33
N GLU A 138 2.70 -7.38 -3.68
CA GLU A 138 2.13 -7.05 -2.38
C GLU A 138 2.22 -8.29 -1.50
N GLU A 139 2.42 -8.10 -0.21
CA GLU A 139 2.32 -9.19 0.74
C GLU A 139 0.86 -9.64 0.88
N ALA A 140 0.65 -10.95 0.90
CA ALA A 140 -0.66 -11.51 1.13
C ALA A 140 -1.13 -11.18 2.55
N VAL A 141 -2.43 -10.95 2.73
CA VAL A 141 -2.98 -10.80 4.07
C VAL A 141 -2.79 -12.08 4.87
N HIS A 142 -2.62 -11.96 6.18
CA HIS A 142 -2.47 -13.12 7.06
C HIS A 142 -3.70 -13.32 7.96
N TYR A 143 -3.85 -14.51 8.55
CA TYR A 143 -4.87 -14.72 9.59
C TYR A 143 -4.66 -13.74 10.77
N SER A 144 -5.59 -13.56 11.71
CA SER A 144 -5.31 -12.77 12.94
C SER A 144 -4.62 -13.58 14.04
N GLY A 145 -3.62 -12.97 14.67
CA GLY A 145 -2.86 -13.51 15.79
C GLY A 145 -3.30 -12.91 17.12
N THR A 146 -2.52 -13.14 18.16
CA THR A 146 -2.58 -12.34 19.39
C THR A 146 -1.92 -10.98 19.17
N ASP A 147 -2.29 -9.96 19.96
CA ASP A 147 -1.71 -8.61 19.86
C ASP A 147 -0.16 -8.63 19.86
N SER A 148 0.44 -9.48 20.70
CA SER A 148 1.90 -9.63 20.76
C SER A 148 2.51 -10.27 19.51
N GLN A 149 1.79 -11.15 18.83
CA GLN A 149 2.25 -11.74 17.56
C GLN A 149 2.19 -10.71 16.44
N GLU A 150 1.10 -9.94 16.37
CA GLU A 150 0.93 -8.87 15.38
C GLU A 150 1.96 -7.76 15.60
N GLU A 151 2.14 -7.25 16.83
CA GLU A 151 3.13 -6.22 17.15
C GLU A 151 4.55 -6.67 16.78
N LYS A 152 4.90 -7.93 17.07
CA LYS A 152 6.20 -8.48 16.69
C LYS A 152 6.33 -8.56 15.17
N TYR A 153 5.31 -9.04 14.48
CA TYR A 153 5.33 -9.16 13.02
C TYR A 153 5.44 -7.78 12.36
N ASP A 154 4.65 -6.80 12.76
CA ASP A 154 4.74 -5.43 12.23
C ASP A 154 6.14 -4.83 12.45
N ALA A 155 6.73 -5.02 13.63
CA ALA A 155 8.08 -4.52 13.91
C ALA A 155 9.17 -5.21 13.06
N ASP A 156 9.08 -6.54 12.90
CA ASP A 156 10.04 -7.28 12.09
C ASP A 156 9.85 -7.02 10.59
N GLN A 157 8.61 -6.94 10.11
CA GLN A 157 8.25 -6.60 8.74
C GLN A 157 8.75 -5.19 8.40
N ALA A 158 8.47 -4.19 9.24
CA ALA A 158 8.99 -2.83 9.05
C ALA A 158 10.53 -2.80 9.04
N SER A 159 11.18 -3.56 9.93
CA SER A 159 12.64 -3.66 9.97
C SER A 159 13.22 -4.33 8.72
N CYS A 160 12.55 -5.34 8.18
CA CYS A 160 13.02 -6.08 7.00
C CYS A 160 12.74 -5.30 5.71
N PHE A 161 11.54 -4.71 5.59
CA PHE A 161 11.11 -3.98 4.41
C PHE A 161 11.76 -2.59 4.32
N GLY A 162 12.11 -1.97 5.44
CA GLY A 162 12.78 -0.67 5.47
C GLY A 162 14.17 -0.62 4.81
N ASN A 163 14.75 -1.77 4.44
CA ASN A 163 15.99 -1.81 3.64
C ASN A 163 15.74 -1.89 2.14
N VAL A 164 14.49 -2.03 1.70
CA VAL A 164 14.12 -2.25 0.30
C VAL A 164 12.93 -1.41 -0.16
N ASN A 165 12.28 -0.68 0.75
CA ASN A 165 11.06 0.05 0.50
C ASN A 165 11.26 1.14 -0.57
N ILE A 166 12.42 1.80 -0.61
CA ILE A 166 12.69 2.84 -1.62
C ILE A 166 12.77 2.23 -3.02
N VAL A 167 13.42 1.07 -3.15
CA VAL A 167 13.49 0.35 -4.44
C VAL A 167 12.10 -0.06 -4.89
N ALA A 168 11.29 -0.57 -3.94
CA ALA A 168 9.92 -0.97 -4.22
C ALA A 168 9.03 0.22 -4.64
N GLU A 169 9.15 1.36 -3.96
CA GLU A 169 8.41 2.59 -4.24
C GLU A 169 8.73 3.17 -5.62
N ILE A 170 10.03 3.29 -5.95
CA ILE A 170 10.45 3.80 -7.26
C ILE A 170 9.93 2.88 -8.38
N TYR A 171 10.03 1.56 -8.18
CA TYR A 171 9.52 0.60 -9.16
C TYR A 171 7.98 0.67 -9.28
N ALA A 172 7.25 0.81 -8.16
CA ALA A 172 5.80 1.00 -8.16
C ALA A 172 5.38 2.23 -8.97
N VAL A 173 6.03 3.37 -8.73
CA VAL A 173 5.81 4.60 -9.49
C VAL A 173 6.10 4.39 -10.98
N GLN A 174 7.17 3.69 -11.34
CA GLN A 174 7.47 3.38 -12.76
C GLN A 174 6.36 2.57 -13.44
N GLN A 175 5.81 1.55 -12.77
CA GLN A 175 4.80 0.68 -13.35
C GLN A 175 3.40 1.33 -13.38
N GLY A 176 3.01 1.99 -12.29
CA GLY A 176 1.65 2.51 -12.09
C GLY A 176 1.48 4.00 -12.32
N ASN A 177 2.53 4.79 -12.13
CA ASN A 177 2.46 6.25 -12.09
C ASN A 177 3.56 6.91 -12.91
N GLY A 178 3.74 6.49 -14.16
CA GLY A 178 4.74 7.08 -15.07
C GLY A 178 4.51 8.58 -15.35
N SER A 179 3.31 9.07 -15.07
CA SER A 179 2.98 10.50 -15.11
C SER A 179 3.44 11.26 -13.86
N LEU A 180 3.92 10.59 -12.81
CA LEU A 180 4.35 11.18 -11.52
C LEU A 180 3.29 12.05 -10.87
N LEU A 181 2.01 11.65 -10.91
CA LEU A 181 0.91 12.38 -10.29
C LEU A 181 0.98 12.21 -8.77
N SER A 182 0.89 13.30 -8.01
CA SER A 182 0.91 13.24 -6.53
C SER A 182 -0.47 12.88 -5.95
N ASN A 183 -1.54 13.14 -6.70
CA ASN A 183 -2.88 12.68 -6.34
C ASN A 183 -3.05 11.19 -6.71
N ARG A 184 -3.35 10.37 -5.71
CA ARG A 184 -3.48 8.91 -5.88
C ARG A 184 -4.59 8.50 -6.83
N ASP A 185 -5.76 9.11 -6.71
CA ASP A 185 -6.90 8.72 -7.52
C ASP A 185 -6.66 9.11 -8.99
N GLU A 186 -6.01 10.25 -9.24
CA GLU A 186 -5.56 10.60 -10.59
C GLU A 186 -4.52 9.61 -11.13
N ALA A 187 -3.55 9.21 -10.32
CA ALA A 187 -2.50 8.27 -10.71
C ALA A 187 -3.07 6.87 -11.03
N ILE A 188 -3.98 6.37 -10.19
CA ILE A 188 -4.70 5.11 -10.44
C ILE A 188 -5.51 5.23 -11.72
N VAL A 189 -6.33 6.27 -11.88
CA VAL A 189 -7.18 6.43 -13.07
C VAL A 189 -6.37 6.65 -14.35
N ASP A 190 -5.23 7.34 -14.29
CA ASP A 190 -4.26 7.38 -15.40
C ASP A 190 -3.77 5.97 -15.77
N CYS A 191 -3.35 5.16 -14.79
CA CYS A 191 -2.94 3.78 -15.02
C CYS A 191 -4.05 2.92 -15.64
N LEU A 192 -5.25 2.97 -15.08
CA LEU A 192 -6.40 2.20 -15.57
C LEU A 192 -6.72 2.55 -17.03
N ARG A 193 -6.71 3.84 -17.38
CA ARG A 193 -6.94 4.31 -18.75
C ARG A 193 -5.82 3.89 -19.71
N ARG A 194 -4.55 3.95 -19.29
CA ARG A 194 -3.41 3.53 -20.11
C ARG A 194 -3.43 2.04 -20.43
N ASN A 195 -4.04 1.22 -19.57
CA ASN A 195 -4.17 -0.23 -19.73
C ASN A 195 -5.54 -0.69 -20.25
N ASP A 196 -6.40 0.23 -20.71
CA ASP A 196 -7.74 -0.05 -21.25
C ASP A 196 -8.67 -0.82 -20.29
N LEU A 197 -8.47 -0.64 -18.98
CA LEU A 197 -9.26 -1.27 -17.91
C LEU A 197 -10.54 -0.48 -17.58
N VAL A 198 -10.58 0.78 -18.00
CA VAL A 198 -11.73 1.68 -17.87
C VAL A 198 -11.86 2.55 -19.14
N PRO A 199 -13.05 3.13 -19.42
CA PRO A 199 -13.21 4.09 -20.50
C PRO A 199 -12.24 5.28 -20.41
N LYS A 200 -11.83 5.84 -21.56
CA LYS A 200 -10.85 6.95 -21.60
C LYS A 200 -11.34 8.24 -20.92
N ASP A 201 -12.66 8.42 -20.82
CA ASP A 201 -13.32 9.54 -20.16
C ASP A 201 -13.59 9.29 -18.66
N TYR A 202 -13.20 8.12 -18.12
CA TYR A 202 -13.26 7.85 -16.68
C TYR A 202 -12.35 8.81 -15.90
N THR A 203 -12.87 9.37 -14.80
CA THR A 203 -12.18 10.45 -14.04
C THR A 203 -11.85 10.04 -12.60
N ALA A 204 -10.91 10.75 -11.99
CA ALA A 204 -10.56 10.57 -10.57
C ALA A 204 -11.76 10.83 -9.65
N GLU A 205 -12.61 11.82 -9.97
CA GLU A 205 -13.81 12.08 -9.19
C GLU A 205 -14.84 10.96 -9.33
N GLN A 206 -14.95 10.33 -10.51
CA GLN A 206 -15.79 9.15 -10.69
C GLN A 206 -15.24 7.97 -9.89
N TYR A 207 -13.93 7.72 -9.95
CA TYR A 207 -13.27 6.69 -9.15
C TYR A 207 -13.52 6.87 -7.66
N ALA A 208 -13.31 8.06 -7.12
CA ALA A 208 -13.53 8.38 -5.71
C ALA A 208 -15.00 8.16 -5.30
N ARG A 209 -15.95 8.62 -6.12
CA ARG A 209 -17.39 8.42 -5.85
C ARG A 209 -17.78 6.95 -5.87
N GLU A 210 -17.42 6.22 -6.92
CA GLU A 210 -17.78 4.80 -7.06
C GLU A 210 -17.19 3.94 -5.93
N ARG A 211 -15.96 4.26 -5.48
CA ARG A 211 -15.33 3.60 -4.32
C ARG A 211 -16.05 3.91 -3.00
N ALA A 212 -16.52 5.15 -2.81
CA ALA A 212 -17.31 5.53 -1.64
C ALA A 212 -18.70 4.88 -1.62
N ASP A 213 -19.33 4.78 -2.79
CA ASP A 213 -20.69 4.22 -2.93
C ASP A 213 -20.69 2.68 -2.98
N GLY A 214 -19.55 2.06 -3.35
CA GLY A 214 -19.41 0.62 -3.53
C GLY A 214 -20.01 0.09 -4.84
N GLU A 215 -20.38 0.98 -5.76
CA GLU A 215 -20.98 0.67 -7.07
C GLU A 215 -19.96 0.95 -8.17
N LEU A 216 -19.06 0.00 -8.41
CA LEU A 216 -17.96 0.16 -9.36
C LEU A 216 -18.41 -0.11 -10.79
N SER A 217 -18.01 0.75 -11.72
CA SER A 217 -18.29 0.60 -13.16
C SER A 217 -17.27 -0.29 -13.90
N TYR A 218 -16.27 -0.80 -13.18
CA TYR A 218 -15.20 -1.68 -13.67
C TYR A 218 -15.11 -2.95 -12.81
N ASP A 219 -14.43 -3.98 -13.34
CA ASP A 219 -14.17 -5.20 -12.58
C ASP A 219 -13.04 -4.97 -11.58
N ALA A 220 -13.39 -4.85 -10.30
CA ALA A 220 -12.40 -4.62 -9.24
C ALA A 220 -11.52 -5.85 -8.95
N GLN A 221 -11.94 -7.05 -9.34
CA GLN A 221 -11.15 -8.26 -9.18
C GLN A 221 -10.14 -8.45 -10.33
N ASP A 222 -10.26 -7.69 -11.42
CA ASP A 222 -9.31 -7.74 -12.52
C ASP A 222 -7.89 -7.43 -12.01
N MET A 223 -6.95 -8.34 -12.26
CA MET A 223 -5.59 -8.23 -11.73
C MET A 223 -4.82 -7.05 -12.31
N GLY A 224 -5.18 -6.55 -13.50
CA GLY A 224 -4.66 -5.30 -14.04
C GLY A 224 -5.16 -4.08 -13.26
N VAL A 225 -6.44 -4.05 -12.90
CA VAL A 225 -7.01 -3.00 -12.05
C VAL A 225 -6.28 -2.96 -10.71
N ARG A 226 -6.15 -4.13 -10.08
CA ARG A 226 -5.48 -4.27 -8.79
C ARG A 226 -3.99 -3.93 -8.87
N GLY A 227 -3.32 -4.25 -9.97
CA GLY A 227 -1.93 -3.86 -10.22
C GLY A 227 -1.75 -2.35 -10.31
N CYS A 228 -2.69 -1.63 -10.95
CA CYS A 228 -2.69 -0.17 -10.95
C CYS A 228 -2.91 0.43 -9.57
N GLN A 229 -3.74 -0.19 -8.74
CA GLN A 229 -4.00 0.25 -7.36
C GLN A 229 -2.78 -0.01 -6.46
N ALA A 230 -2.21 -1.22 -6.50
CA ALA A 230 -1.02 -1.60 -5.73
C ALA A 230 0.18 -0.72 -6.06
N ALA A 231 0.43 -0.44 -7.35
CA ALA A 231 1.49 0.46 -7.80
C ALA A 231 1.33 1.92 -7.32
N ASN A 232 0.16 2.27 -6.77
CA ASN A 232 -0.18 3.60 -6.26
C ASN A 232 -0.60 3.53 -4.78
N ASN A 233 -0.05 2.58 -4.01
CA ASN A 233 -0.25 2.46 -2.56
C ASN A 233 -1.73 2.31 -2.17
N SER A 234 -2.49 1.60 -3.00
CA SER A 234 -3.88 1.24 -2.75
C SER A 234 -4.04 -0.28 -2.85
N PHE A 235 -3.90 -0.98 -1.74
CA PHE A 235 -4.17 -2.41 -1.69
C PHE A 235 -5.68 -2.69 -1.53
N VAL A 236 -6.21 -3.59 -2.35
CA VAL A 236 -7.58 -4.10 -2.24
C VAL A 236 -7.53 -5.63 -2.20
N GLY A 237 -7.93 -6.20 -1.06
CA GLY A 237 -8.02 -7.63 -0.84
C GLY A 237 -9.41 -8.19 -1.18
N PHE A 238 -9.44 -9.42 -1.68
CA PHE A 238 -10.63 -10.20 -1.99
C PHE A 238 -10.61 -11.55 -1.27
N ALA A 239 -11.77 -12.19 -1.16
CA ALA A 239 -11.93 -13.43 -0.40
C ALA A 239 -11.19 -14.64 -1.01
N ASP A 240 -10.87 -14.58 -2.29
CA ASP A 240 -10.13 -15.58 -3.05
C ASP A 240 -8.62 -15.29 -3.13
N ASP A 241 -8.16 -14.18 -2.55
CA ASP A 241 -6.74 -13.91 -2.42
C ASP A 241 -6.06 -14.96 -1.53
N PRO A 242 -4.77 -15.25 -1.77
CA PRO A 242 -4.00 -16.04 -0.85
C PRO A 242 -4.00 -15.40 0.54
N VAL A 243 -4.11 -16.23 1.57
CA VAL A 243 -4.03 -15.82 2.97
C VAL A 243 -2.90 -16.57 3.66
N GLU A 244 -1.98 -15.83 4.27
CA GLU A 244 -0.80 -16.37 4.93
C GLU A 244 -1.08 -16.88 6.36
N LYS A 245 -0.37 -17.94 6.76
CA LYS A 245 -0.35 -18.52 8.11
C LYS A 245 1.02 -18.33 8.76
N LEU A 246 1.21 -17.15 9.35
CA LEU A 246 2.45 -16.73 10.03
C LEU A 246 2.71 -17.52 11.33
N TRP A 247 1.67 -17.96 12.02
CA TRP A 247 1.72 -18.77 13.25
C TRP A 247 0.99 -20.11 13.13
#